data_AF-A0A5C6AEJ7-F1
#
_entry.id   AF-A0A5C6AEJ7-F1
#
_cell.length_a   1.000
_cell.length_b   1.000
_cell.length_c   1.000
_cell.angle_alpha   90.00
_cell.angle_beta   90.00
_cell.angle_gamma   90.00
#
_symmetry.space_group_name_H-M   'P 1'
#
loop_
_entity.id
_entity.type
_entity.pdbx_description
1 polymer ?
#
loop_
_entity_poly.entity_id
_entity_poly.type
_entity_poly.pdbx_seq_one_letter_code
_entity_poly.pdbx_strand_id
1 'polypeptide(L)'
;MRHNWGHYHHHHGWFNAGWWGGHPSGVCGWHYGYARRNYGWNYWWTVPVWGAVSNWFTWSAPQNAWSEPVYYDYGTDGNVVYEDNRVYIGGTEVATADEFAMSAMDLATVEPPASEEEAADAEWMPLGTFAVSTDQRDTEPSLTVQLAVNREGVVAGTLYNIETDEAQSLQGAVDRETQRVAIRIGESETLVAETGLYNLTQNEAPVLVHFGADKTENYLLVRLDAPDDDSEATADGDDPPAPTN
;
A
#
# COMPACT_ATOMS: atom_id res chain seq x y z
N MET A 1 -9.89 -17.37 14.33
CA MET A 1 -10.74 -17.73 13.17
C MET A 1 -10.56 -16.61 12.15
N ARG A 2 -9.80 -16.81 11.07
CA ARG A 2 -9.40 -15.76 10.11
C ARG A 2 -9.66 -16.16 8.64
N HIS A 3 -10.72 -16.93 8.37
CA HIS A 3 -10.90 -17.59 7.06
C HIS A 3 -12.28 -17.35 6.46
N ASN A 4 -12.75 -16.10 6.41
CA ASN A 4 -14.03 -15.82 5.75
C ASN A 4 -14.06 -14.49 5.00
N TRP A 5 -12.95 -14.17 4.31
CA TRP A 5 -12.86 -13.07 3.35
C TRP A 5 -13.32 -13.48 1.94
N GLY A 6 -14.09 -14.58 1.83
CA GLY A 6 -14.42 -15.26 0.57
C GLY A 6 -15.54 -14.64 -0.26
N HIS A 7 -15.92 -13.37 -0.03
CA HIS A 7 -17.05 -12.73 -0.70
C HIS A 7 -16.74 -11.36 -1.33
N TYR A 8 -15.48 -11.01 -1.49
CA TYR A 8 -15.06 -9.80 -2.20
C TYR A 8 -15.15 -9.96 -3.73
N HIS A 9 -16.37 -10.08 -4.25
CA HIS A 9 -16.67 -10.20 -5.68
C HIS A 9 -16.85 -8.86 -6.40
N HIS A 10 -16.36 -7.74 -5.83
CA HIS A 10 -16.61 -6.38 -6.35
C HIS A 10 -15.35 -5.61 -6.78
N HIS A 11 -14.20 -6.28 -6.91
CA HIS A 11 -12.98 -5.65 -7.41
C HIS A 11 -12.93 -5.53 -8.94
N HIS A 12 -13.94 -6.04 -9.66
CA HIS A 12 -13.99 -5.99 -11.12
C HIS A 12 -13.93 -4.54 -11.60
N GLY A 13 -12.77 -4.17 -12.13
CA GLY A 13 -12.50 -2.85 -12.71
C GLY A 13 -11.77 -1.87 -11.81
N TRP A 14 -11.49 -2.18 -10.54
CA TRP A 14 -10.69 -1.29 -9.70
C TRP A 14 -9.27 -1.14 -10.25
N PHE A 15 -8.77 0.10 -10.20
CA PHE A 15 -7.44 0.46 -10.68
C PHE A 15 -7.16 0.12 -12.15
N ASN A 16 -8.19 -0.15 -12.97
CA ASN A 16 -8.05 -0.25 -14.42
C ASN A 16 -8.07 1.15 -15.07
N ALA A 17 -7.85 1.22 -16.38
CA ALA A 17 -7.82 2.49 -17.11
C ALA A 17 -9.10 3.33 -16.96
N GLY A 18 -10.28 2.69 -16.92
CA GLY A 18 -11.57 3.36 -16.72
C GLY A 18 -11.71 3.92 -15.31
N TRP A 19 -11.34 3.14 -14.29
CA TRP A 19 -11.36 3.57 -12.90
C TRP A 19 -10.46 4.79 -12.67
N TRP A 20 -9.24 4.78 -13.20
CA TRP A 20 -8.34 5.95 -13.10
C TRP A 20 -8.86 7.18 -13.84
N GLY A 21 -9.64 7.00 -14.91
CA GLY A 21 -10.30 8.11 -15.60
C GLY A 21 -11.38 8.79 -14.75
N GLY A 22 -12.01 8.06 -13.81
CA GLY A 22 -13.00 8.59 -12.88
C GLY A 22 -12.42 9.18 -11.58
N HIS A 23 -11.17 8.85 -11.23
CA HIS A 23 -10.58 9.13 -9.92
C HIS A 23 -9.26 9.92 -10.00
N PRO A 24 -9.25 11.16 -10.51
CA PRO A 24 -8.03 11.95 -10.68
C PRO A 24 -7.37 12.36 -9.34
N SER A 25 -8.12 12.41 -8.23
CA SER A 25 -7.57 12.72 -6.90
C SER A 25 -6.71 11.60 -6.29
N GLY A 26 -6.72 10.41 -6.91
CA GLY A 26 -5.90 9.28 -6.48
C GLY A 26 -4.42 9.39 -6.81
N VAL A 27 -3.98 10.41 -7.57
CA VAL A 27 -2.57 10.60 -7.95
C VAL A 27 -1.95 11.81 -7.24
N CYS A 28 -0.69 11.69 -6.82
CA CYS A 28 0.14 12.80 -6.31
C CYS A 28 1.32 13.05 -7.27
N GLY A 29 2.21 14.00 -6.93
CA GLY A 29 3.35 14.36 -7.78
C GLY A 29 4.20 13.16 -8.19
N TRP A 30 4.51 12.28 -7.23
CA TRP A 30 5.05 10.95 -7.52
C TRP A 30 3.91 9.95 -7.70
N HIS A 31 3.70 9.46 -8.91
CA HIS A 31 2.71 8.41 -9.14
C HIS A 31 3.12 7.47 -10.27
N TYR A 32 2.76 6.19 -10.14
CA TYR A 32 3.01 5.19 -11.17
C TYR A 32 2.00 5.23 -12.33
N GLY A 33 1.17 6.28 -12.42
CA GLY A 33 0.17 6.43 -13.47
C GLY A 33 0.74 6.53 -14.87
N TYR A 34 1.93 7.12 -15.03
CA TYR A 34 2.65 7.12 -16.31
C TYR A 34 3.09 5.71 -16.72
N ALA A 35 3.57 4.92 -15.76
CA ALA A 35 3.98 3.53 -15.98
C ALA A 35 2.78 2.60 -16.27
N ARG A 36 1.55 2.94 -15.86
CA ARG A 36 0.35 2.11 -16.14
C ARG A 36 0.08 1.87 -17.62
N ARG A 37 0.57 2.76 -18.51
CA ARG A 37 0.42 2.56 -19.96
C ARG A 37 1.34 1.47 -20.50
N ASN A 38 2.42 1.15 -19.78
CA ASN A 38 3.45 0.21 -20.21
C ASN A 38 3.21 -1.21 -19.68
N TYR A 39 2.32 -1.37 -18.69
CA TYR A 39 2.03 -2.63 -18.03
C TYR A 39 0.53 -2.95 -18.06
N GLY A 40 0.18 -4.23 -18.11
CA GLY A 40 -1.21 -4.66 -17.90
C GLY A 40 -1.74 -4.23 -16.53
N TRP A 41 -3.05 -4.03 -16.41
CA TRP A 41 -3.67 -3.59 -15.16
C TRP A 41 -3.35 -4.53 -13.98
N ASN A 42 -3.24 -5.84 -14.26
CA ASN A 42 -2.91 -6.91 -13.33
C ASN A 42 -1.46 -6.84 -12.78
N TYR A 43 -0.53 -6.17 -13.47
CA TYR A 43 0.84 -5.98 -12.99
C TYR A 43 0.88 -5.30 -11.61
N TRP A 44 0.01 -4.31 -11.40
CA TRP A 44 -0.06 -3.54 -10.16
C TRP A 44 -0.65 -4.30 -8.97
N TRP A 45 -1.18 -5.50 -9.22
CA TRP A 45 -1.66 -6.43 -8.21
C TRP A 45 -0.59 -7.47 -7.81
N THR A 46 0.55 -7.50 -8.51
CA THR A 46 1.60 -8.47 -8.23
C THR A 46 2.29 -8.20 -6.89
N VAL A 47 2.78 -9.28 -6.30
CA VAL A 47 3.46 -9.26 -4.99
C VAL A 47 4.93 -9.57 -5.22
N PRO A 48 5.84 -8.65 -4.85
CA PRO A 48 7.26 -8.94 -4.96
C PRO A 48 7.68 -9.83 -3.80
N VAL A 49 8.52 -10.83 -4.09
CA VAL A 49 9.22 -11.57 -3.04
C VAL A 49 10.28 -10.68 -2.39
N TRP A 50 10.62 -10.92 -1.12
CA TRP A 50 11.58 -10.11 -0.37
C TRP A 50 12.90 -9.88 -1.14
N GLY A 51 13.48 -10.93 -1.70
CA GLY A 51 14.74 -10.82 -2.46
C GLY A 51 14.66 -9.91 -3.69
N ALA A 52 13.48 -9.72 -4.28
CA ALA A 52 13.28 -8.76 -5.36
C ALA A 52 13.24 -7.32 -4.82
N VAL A 53 12.48 -7.10 -3.74
CA VAL A 53 12.37 -5.78 -3.10
C VAL A 53 13.72 -5.31 -2.53
N SER A 54 14.43 -6.19 -1.83
CA SER A 54 15.70 -5.83 -1.19
C SER A 54 16.82 -5.49 -2.18
N ASN A 55 16.71 -5.95 -3.43
CA ASN A 55 17.66 -5.66 -4.52
C ASN A 55 17.11 -4.63 -5.53
N TRP A 56 15.95 -4.02 -5.27
CA TRP A 56 15.30 -3.10 -6.19
C TRP A 56 15.98 -1.74 -6.24
N PHE A 57 16.44 -1.26 -5.08
CA PHE A 57 16.88 0.11 -4.87
C PHE A 57 18.24 0.43 -5.49
N THR A 58 18.43 1.68 -5.89
CA THR A 58 19.70 2.19 -6.46
C THR A 58 20.64 2.80 -5.43
N TRP A 59 20.19 2.94 -4.18
CA TRP A 59 20.97 3.47 -3.07
C TRP A 59 21.63 2.37 -2.24
N SER A 60 22.73 2.73 -1.57
CA SER A 60 23.42 1.82 -0.65
C SER A 60 22.79 1.87 0.73
N ALA A 61 22.45 0.69 1.26
CA ALA A 61 21.94 0.52 2.61
C ALA A 61 23.03 -0.01 3.57
N PRO A 62 22.92 0.21 4.89
CA PRO A 62 23.78 -0.47 5.85
C PRO A 62 23.62 -1.99 5.74
N GLN A 63 24.71 -2.71 5.49
CA GLN A 63 24.67 -4.16 5.22
C GLN A 63 24.04 -4.95 6.37
N ASN A 64 24.28 -4.53 7.62
CA ASN A 64 23.71 -5.15 8.81
C ASN A 64 22.19 -4.91 8.93
N ALA A 65 21.70 -3.77 8.46
CA ALA A 65 20.27 -3.47 8.50
C ALA A 65 19.49 -4.24 7.43
N TRP A 66 20.13 -4.67 6.33
CA TRP A 66 19.50 -5.32 5.18
C TRP A 66 19.91 -6.77 4.96
N SER A 67 20.70 -7.35 5.88
CA SER A 67 21.05 -8.77 5.83
C SER A 67 19.86 -9.69 6.08
N GLU A 68 18.86 -9.21 6.82
CA GLU A 68 17.62 -9.91 7.13
C GLU A 68 16.42 -8.96 7.00
N PRO A 69 15.24 -9.45 6.63
CA PRO A 69 14.03 -8.64 6.63
C PRO A 69 13.65 -8.23 8.06
N VAL A 70 13.22 -6.98 8.24
CA VAL A 70 12.68 -6.51 9.52
C VAL A 70 11.16 -6.56 9.48
N TYR A 71 10.57 -7.38 10.35
CA TYR A 71 9.12 -7.44 10.54
C TYR A 71 8.70 -6.48 11.64
N TYR A 72 7.64 -5.70 11.40
CA TYR A 72 7.08 -4.76 12.38
C TYR A 72 5.68 -5.21 12.80
N ASP A 73 5.47 -5.42 14.09
CA ASP A 73 4.18 -5.81 14.66
C ASP A 73 3.85 -4.86 15.80
N TYR A 74 2.74 -4.14 15.66
CA TYR A 74 2.37 -3.06 16.56
C TYR A 74 1.35 -3.53 17.59
N GLY A 75 1.54 -3.09 18.83
CA GLY A 75 0.64 -3.40 19.94
C GLY A 75 1.31 -4.20 21.04
N THR A 76 0.56 -4.50 22.10
CA THR A 76 1.12 -5.06 23.35
C THR A 76 1.79 -6.41 23.19
N ASP A 77 1.33 -7.23 22.23
CA ASP A 77 1.90 -8.55 21.93
C ASP A 77 2.88 -8.53 20.74
N GLY A 78 3.04 -7.37 20.10
CA GLY A 78 3.92 -7.16 18.96
C GLY A 78 5.36 -6.90 19.38
N ASN A 79 6.24 -6.67 18.40
CA ASN A 79 7.63 -6.30 18.66
C ASN A 79 7.83 -4.78 18.73
N VAL A 80 6.84 -3.97 18.36
CA VAL A 80 6.80 -2.51 18.54
C VAL A 80 5.79 -2.17 19.63
N VAL A 81 6.31 -1.75 20.79
CA VAL A 81 5.52 -1.53 22.00
C VAL A 81 5.65 -0.09 22.48
N TYR A 82 4.52 0.53 22.81
CA TYR A 82 4.45 1.83 23.46
C TYR A 82 4.27 1.63 24.97
N GLU A 83 5.21 2.11 25.78
CA GLU A 83 5.19 2.01 27.24
C GLU A 83 5.78 3.29 27.84
N ASP A 84 5.10 3.90 28.82
CA ASP A 84 5.58 5.08 29.57
C ASP A 84 6.15 6.21 28.68
N ASN A 85 5.44 6.54 27.59
CA ASN A 85 5.82 7.56 26.59
C ASN A 85 7.11 7.23 25.81
N ARG A 86 7.49 5.95 25.74
CA ARG A 86 8.64 5.43 25.01
C ARG A 86 8.20 4.33 24.05
N VAL A 87 8.93 4.21 22.94
CA VAL A 87 8.73 3.17 21.94
C VAL A 87 9.88 2.20 22.02
N TYR A 88 9.53 0.91 22.10
CA TYR A 88 10.45 -0.20 22.16
C TYR A 88 10.31 -1.07 20.92
N ILE A 89 11.42 -1.39 20.28
CA ILE A 89 11.47 -2.35 19.17
C ILE A 89 12.32 -3.54 19.60
N GLY A 90 11.71 -4.73 19.66
CA GLY A 90 12.38 -5.93 20.17
C GLY A 90 12.88 -5.78 21.61
N GLY A 91 12.18 -4.99 22.43
CA GLY A 91 12.55 -4.69 23.83
C GLY A 91 13.66 -3.65 23.99
N THR A 92 14.18 -3.07 22.91
CA THR A 92 15.14 -1.96 22.97
C THR A 92 14.41 -0.65 22.77
N GLU A 93 14.62 0.31 23.67
CA GLU A 93 14.09 1.67 23.52
C GLU A 93 14.71 2.33 22.28
N VAL A 94 13.87 2.85 21.39
CA VAL A 94 14.33 3.52 20.16
C VAL A 94 14.08 5.02 20.16
N ALA A 95 13.00 5.48 20.83
CA ALA A 95 12.59 6.88 20.85
C ALA A 95 11.51 7.11 21.93
N THR A 96 11.20 8.37 22.22
CA THR A 96 9.91 8.72 22.83
C THR A 96 8.75 8.53 21.83
N ALA A 97 7.51 8.47 22.33
CA ALA A 97 6.32 8.36 21.49
C ALA A 97 6.22 9.50 20.45
N ASP A 98 6.46 10.74 20.89
CA ASP A 98 6.44 11.93 20.05
C ASP A 98 7.55 11.89 18.99
N GLU A 99 8.78 11.56 19.37
CA GLU A 99 9.92 11.45 18.44
C GLU A 99 9.67 10.35 17.40
N PHE A 100 9.07 9.23 17.80
CA PHE A 100 8.74 8.15 16.88
C PHE A 100 7.69 8.60 15.85
N ALA A 101 6.62 9.29 16.30
CA ALA A 101 5.59 9.83 15.42
C ALA A 101 6.15 10.91 14.47
N MET A 102 6.99 11.82 14.97
CA MET A 102 7.65 12.83 14.13
C MET A 102 8.57 12.18 13.09
N SER A 103 9.32 11.13 13.47
CA SER A 103 10.17 10.40 12.51
C SER A 103 9.36 9.79 11.36
N ALA A 104 8.14 9.32 11.64
CA ALA A 104 7.25 8.79 10.62
C ALA A 104 6.75 9.90 9.67
N MET A 105 6.40 11.06 10.21
CA MET A 105 5.97 12.22 9.42
C MET A 105 7.09 12.78 8.54
N ASP A 106 8.30 12.86 9.09
CA ASP A 106 9.49 13.28 8.35
C ASP A 106 9.80 12.28 7.22
N LEU A 107 9.76 10.98 7.50
CA LEU A 107 9.97 9.93 6.51
C LEU A 107 8.90 9.95 5.40
N ALA A 108 7.64 10.21 5.74
CA ALA A 108 6.55 10.29 4.78
C ALA A 108 6.61 11.57 3.91
N THR A 109 7.41 12.56 4.31
CA THR A 109 7.57 13.83 3.60
C THR A 109 8.59 13.66 2.48
N VAL A 110 8.08 13.40 1.27
CA VAL A 110 8.90 13.27 0.07
C VAL A 110 8.77 14.52 -0.80
N GLU A 111 9.91 15.06 -1.23
CA GLU A 111 9.94 16.19 -2.17
C GLU A 111 9.24 15.82 -3.48
N PRO A 112 8.42 16.71 -4.07
CA PRO A 112 7.82 16.45 -5.37
C PRO A 112 8.89 16.30 -6.45
N PRO A 113 8.61 15.57 -7.54
CA PRO A 113 9.53 15.50 -8.67
C PRO A 113 9.79 16.90 -9.23
N ALA A 114 11.01 17.16 -9.70
CA ALA A 114 11.40 18.45 -10.26
C ALA A 114 10.72 18.73 -11.61
N SER A 115 10.21 17.68 -12.29
CA SER A 115 9.47 17.79 -13.54
C SER A 115 8.54 16.61 -13.78
N GLU A 116 7.58 16.77 -14.70
CA GLU A 116 6.74 15.66 -15.18
C GLU A 116 7.56 14.57 -15.88
N GLU A 117 8.65 14.94 -16.57
CA GLU A 117 9.55 13.99 -17.24
C GLU A 117 10.22 13.07 -16.22
N GLU A 118 10.73 13.63 -15.13
CA GLU A 118 11.29 12.85 -14.02
C GLU A 118 10.26 11.92 -13.38
N ALA A 119 9.03 12.42 -13.15
CA ALA A 119 7.94 11.60 -12.64
C ALA A 119 7.58 10.43 -13.59
N ALA A 120 7.66 10.66 -14.91
CA ALA A 120 7.35 9.67 -15.94
C ALA A 120 8.47 8.63 -16.12
N ASP A 121 9.73 9.03 -15.95
CA ASP A 121 10.91 8.16 -16.07
C ASP A 121 11.14 7.28 -14.82
N ALA A 122 10.47 7.58 -13.70
CA ALA A 122 10.54 6.76 -12.51
C ALA A 122 10.09 5.31 -12.78
N GLU A 123 10.98 4.36 -12.47
CA GLU A 123 10.65 2.95 -12.51
C GLU A 123 10.00 2.52 -11.18
N TRP A 124 8.89 1.78 -11.29
CA TRP A 124 8.07 1.38 -10.14
C TRP A 124 7.99 -0.15 -10.00
N MET A 125 8.19 -0.63 -8.78
CA MET A 125 7.88 -1.99 -8.37
C MET A 125 6.54 -2.00 -7.62
N PRO A 126 5.55 -2.80 -8.05
CA PRO A 126 4.30 -2.95 -7.33
C PRO A 126 4.55 -3.64 -5.98
N LEU A 127 3.86 -3.19 -4.93
CA LEU A 127 3.79 -3.82 -3.61
C LEU A 127 2.46 -4.56 -3.40
N GLY A 128 1.53 -4.37 -4.33
CA GLY A 128 0.23 -5.04 -4.40
C GLY A 128 -0.92 -4.17 -3.91
N THR A 129 -2.09 -4.81 -3.82
CA THR A 129 -3.35 -4.20 -3.39
C THR A 129 -3.81 -4.87 -2.09
N PHE A 130 -4.33 -4.08 -1.15
CA PHE A 130 -4.75 -4.52 0.16
C PHE A 130 -6.09 -3.91 0.56
N ALA A 131 -6.92 -4.65 1.27
CA ALA A 131 -8.01 -4.10 2.07
C ALA A 131 -7.44 -3.57 3.40
N VAL A 132 -8.02 -2.48 3.92
CA VAL A 132 -7.62 -1.87 5.19
C VAL A 132 -8.64 -2.24 6.25
N SER A 133 -8.25 -3.11 7.18
CA SER A 133 -9.05 -3.52 8.33
C SER A 133 -8.76 -2.59 9.50
N THR A 134 -9.80 -1.92 10.02
CA THR A 134 -9.68 -0.95 11.13
C THR A 134 -9.91 -1.58 12.52
N ASP A 135 -10.49 -2.78 12.56
CA ASP A 135 -10.68 -3.62 13.75
C ASP A 135 -10.47 -5.09 13.36
N GLN A 136 -10.07 -5.95 14.30
CA GLN A 136 -9.92 -7.40 14.07
C GLN A 136 -11.22 -8.12 13.70
N ARG A 137 -12.37 -7.48 13.94
CA ARG A 137 -13.72 -7.96 13.63
C ARG A 137 -14.30 -7.33 12.37
N ASP A 138 -13.54 -6.46 11.73
CA ASP A 138 -13.95 -5.85 10.47
C ASP A 138 -13.94 -6.95 9.39
N THR A 139 -15.13 -7.38 9.00
CA THR A 139 -15.33 -8.41 7.97
C THR A 139 -15.66 -7.81 6.61
N GLU A 140 -15.91 -6.50 6.55
CA GLU A 140 -16.33 -5.78 5.36
C GLU A 140 -15.60 -4.41 5.28
N PRO A 141 -14.26 -4.35 5.26
CA PRO A 141 -13.54 -3.10 5.07
C PRO A 141 -13.97 -2.40 3.78
N SER A 142 -14.24 -1.11 3.93
CA SER A 142 -14.61 -0.19 2.85
C SER A 142 -13.41 0.49 2.21
N LEU A 143 -12.22 0.32 2.77
CA LEU A 143 -10.99 0.96 2.32
C LEU A 143 -10.06 -0.03 1.64
N THR A 144 -9.53 0.35 0.48
CA THR A 144 -8.57 -0.43 -0.29
C THR A 144 -7.38 0.44 -0.69
N VAL A 145 -6.17 -0.10 -0.60
CA VAL A 145 -4.94 0.58 -1.01
C VAL A 145 -4.23 -0.19 -2.12
N GLN A 146 -3.69 0.52 -3.12
CA GLN A 146 -2.73 -0.04 -4.07
C GLN A 146 -1.41 0.71 -3.95
N LEU A 147 -0.31 -0.01 -3.71
CA LEU A 147 1.00 0.57 -3.39
C LEU A 147 2.06 0.13 -4.41
N ALA A 148 3.02 1.03 -4.66
CA ALA A 148 4.23 0.76 -5.43
C ALA A 148 5.41 1.56 -4.85
N VAL A 149 6.64 1.09 -5.11
CA VAL A 149 7.88 1.73 -4.67
C VAL A 149 8.83 1.95 -5.84
N ASN A 150 9.43 3.13 -5.93
CA ASN A 150 10.40 3.45 -6.98
C ASN A 150 11.83 3.04 -6.58
N ARG A 151 12.77 3.16 -7.53
CA ARG A 151 14.19 2.85 -7.35
C ARG A 151 14.88 3.62 -6.21
N GLU A 152 14.37 4.80 -5.87
CA GLU A 152 14.94 5.69 -4.87
C GLU A 152 14.38 5.47 -3.46
N GLY A 153 13.37 4.62 -3.33
CA GLY A 153 12.67 4.35 -2.07
C GLY A 153 11.42 5.19 -1.86
N VAL A 154 10.97 5.97 -2.84
CA VAL A 154 9.69 6.69 -2.77
C VAL A 154 8.56 5.67 -2.94
N VAL A 155 7.60 5.70 -2.02
CA VAL A 155 6.38 4.92 -2.05
C VAL A 155 5.25 5.80 -2.55
N ALA A 156 4.51 5.32 -3.54
CA ALA A 156 3.32 5.97 -4.04
C ALA A 156 2.16 4.99 -4.09
N GLY A 157 0.95 5.51 -3.96
CA GLY A 157 -0.24 4.68 -3.93
C GLY A 157 -1.52 5.47 -4.02
N THR A 158 -2.60 4.74 -3.84
CA THR A 158 -3.94 5.29 -3.78
C THR A 158 -4.75 4.53 -2.76
N LEU A 159 -5.39 5.28 -1.87
CA LEU A 159 -6.43 4.81 -0.96
C LEU A 159 -7.78 5.06 -1.63
N TYR A 160 -8.61 4.04 -1.72
CA TYR A 160 -9.94 4.08 -2.30
C TYR A 160 -10.97 3.67 -1.26
N ASN A 161 -12.00 4.49 -1.10
CA ASN A 161 -13.19 4.16 -0.32
C ASN A 161 -14.30 3.69 -1.25
N ILE A 162 -14.67 2.42 -1.10
CA ILE A 162 -15.63 1.72 -1.98
C ILE A 162 -17.07 2.16 -1.73
N GLU A 163 -17.37 2.69 -0.54
CA GLU A 163 -18.71 3.14 -0.16
C GLU A 163 -18.98 4.55 -0.67
N THR A 164 -17.97 5.41 -0.65
CA THR A 164 -18.10 6.82 -1.09
C THR A 164 -17.65 7.04 -2.54
N ASP A 165 -17.01 6.06 -3.16
CA ASP A 165 -16.38 6.18 -4.48
C ASP A 165 -15.33 7.30 -4.53
N GLU A 166 -14.61 7.49 -3.41
CA GLU A 166 -13.59 8.53 -3.28
C GLU A 166 -12.19 7.93 -3.24
N ALA A 167 -11.25 8.56 -3.95
CA ALA A 167 -9.85 8.19 -3.97
C ALA A 167 -8.96 9.31 -3.43
N GLN A 168 -7.95 8.92 -2.64
CA GLN A 168 -6.92 9.80 -2.12
C GLN A 168 -5.54 9.26 -2.52
N SER A 169 -4.64 10.17 -2.87
CA SER A 169 -3.24 9.81 -3.13
C SER A 169 -2.53 9.39 -1.84
N LEU A 170 -1.57 8.48 -1.99
CA LEU A 170 -0.67 8.05 -0.93
C LEU A 170 0.76 8.34 -1.37
N GLN A 171 1.56 8.93 -0.48
CA GLN A 171 2.96 9.24 -0.77
C GLN A 171 3.81 9.05 0.47
N GLY A 172 4.99 8.48 0.31
CA GLY A 172 5.86 8.16 1.42
C GLY A 172 7.22 7.69 0.99
N ALA A 173 8.00 7.15 1.93
CA ALA A 173 9.31 6.60 1.63
C ALA A 173 9.67 5.40 2.50
N VAL A 174 10.64 4.64 1.99
CA VAL A 174 11.33 3.57 2.68
C VAL A 174 12.52 4.16 3.44
N ASP A 175 12.60 3.87 4.73
CA ASP A 175 13.74 4.20 5.56
C ASP A 175 14.91 3.25 5.30
N ARG A 176 16.06 3.84 4.99
CA ARG A 176 17.25 3.11 4.57
C ARG A 176 17.94 2.36 5.70
N GLU A 177 17.75 2.80 6.93
CA GLU A 177 18.45 2.27 8.10
C GLU A 177 17.62 1.21 8.83
N THR A 178 16.30 1.26 8.69
CA THR A 178 15.36 0.46 9.48
C THR A 178 14.43 -0.39 8.63
N GLN A 179 14.31 -0.16 7.32
CA GLN A 179 13.28 -0.78 6.45
C GLN A 179 11.83 -0.38 6.80
N ARG A 180 11.62 0.61 7.67
CA ARG A 180 10.30 1.21 7.91
C ARG A 180 9.78 1.86 6.64
N VAL A 181 8.47 1.89 6.49
CA VAL A 181 7.78 2.59 5.43
C VAL A 181 6.75 3.48 6.08
N ALA A 182 6.85 4.80 5.85
CA ALA A 182 5.85 5.76 6.28
C ALA A 182 5.19 6.39 5.06
N ILE A 183 3.86 6.46 5.09
CA ILE A 183 3.01 6.86 3.97
C ILE A 183 1.99 7.88 4.48
N ARG A 184 2.05 9.07 3.89
CA ARG A 184 1.09 10.15 4.08
C ARG A 184 -0.19 9.90 3.28
N ILE A 185 -1.33 10.21 3.88
CA ILE A 185 -2.64 10.09 3.23
C ILE A 185 -3.10 11.47 2.73
N GLY A 186 -3.22 11.59 1.41
CA GLY A 186 -3.55 12.84 0.73
C GLY A 186 -2.53 13.94 1.01
N GLU A 187 -3.03 15.14 1.28
CA GLU A 187 -2.21 16.34 1.58
C GLU A 187 -1.95 16.53 3.08
N SER A 188 -2.43 15.62 3.95
CA SER A 188 -2.35 15.80 5.41
C SER A 188 -0.95 15.55 5.95
N GLU A 189 -0.30 16.56 6.53
CA GLU A 189 1.03 16.42 7.14
C GLU A 189 1.04 15.58 8.43
N THR A 190 -0.12 15.34 9.04
CA THR A 190 -0.23 14.69 10.36
C THR A 190 -0.84 13.30 10.31
N LEU A 191 -1.49 12.94 9.20
CA LEU A 191 -2.09 11.62 9.00
C LEU A 191 -1.13 10.73 8.22
N VAL A 192 -0.40 9.89 8.95
CA VAL A 192 0.66 9.04 8.41
C VAL A 192 0.45 7.60 8.83
N ALA A 193 0.43 6.69 7.87
CA ALA A 193 0.44 5.25 8.10
C ALA A 193 1.88 4.74 8.06
N GLU A 194 2.24 3.88 9.00
CA GLU A 194 3.57 3.27 9.07
C GLU A 194 3.50 1.74 9.11
N THR A 195 4.43 1.09 8.42
CA THR A 195 4.64 -0.36 8.47
C THR A 195 6.09 -0.73 8.15
N GLY A 196 6.37 -2.03 8.01
CA GLY A 196 7.64 -2.54 7.49
C GLY A 196 7.59 -2.81 5.99
N LEU A 197 8.70 -2.54 5.28
CA LEU A 197 8.82 -2.92 3.87
C LEU A 197 8.66 -4.43 3.66
N TYR A 198 9.21 -5.24 4.57
CA TYR A 198 9.02 -6.68 4.52
C TYR A 198 7.56 -7.09 4.76
N ASN A 199 6.84 -6.43 5.67
CA ASN A 199 5.42 -6.70 5.92
C ASN A 199 4.61 -6.56 4.63
N LEU A 200 4.91 -5.55 3.80
CA LEU A 200 4.27 -5.32 2.50
C LEU A 200 4.56 -6.39 1.45
N THR A 201 5.40 -7.39 1.74
CA THR A 201 5.58 -8.60 0.92
C THR A 201 4.76 -9.80 1.40
N GLN A 202 4.09 -9.67 2.56
CA GLN A 202 3.30 -10.72 3.20
C GLN A 202 1.81 -10.61 2.86
N ASN A 203 1.02 -11.61 3.23
CA ASN A 203 -0.45 -11.59 3.05
C ASN A 203 -1.16 -10.63 4.02
N GLU A 204 -0.54 -10.40 5.17
CA GLU A 204 -1.02 -9.48 6.19
C GLU A 204 0.12 -8.56 6.59
N ALA A 205 -0.14 -7.25 6.70
CA ALA A 205 0.84 -6.27 7.14
C ALA A 205 0.23 -5.41 8.26
N PRO A 206 0.73 -5.52 9.51
CA PRO A 206 0.37 -4.60 10.58
C PRO A 206 0.75 -3.17 10.21
N VAL A 207 -0.15 -2.23 10.50
CA VAL A 207 0.04 -0.80 10.23
C VAL A 207 -0.24 -0.01 11.49
N LEU A 208 0.62 0.96 11.79
CA LEU A 208 0.38 1.97 12.80
C LEU A 208 -0.02 3.28 12.11
N VAL A 209 -1.21 3.79 12.40
CA VAL A 209 -1.68 5.07 11.88
C VAL A 209 -1.47 6.15 12.92
N HIS A 210 -0.69 7.16 12.58
CA HIS A 210 -0.45 8.37 13.37
C HIS A 210 -1.48 9.44 13.01
N PHE A 211 -2.08 10.04 14.04
CA PHE A 211 -2.94 11.22 13.94
C PHE A 211 -2.26 12.37 14.69
N GLY A 212 -1.26 12.96 14.07
CA GLY A 212 -0.31 13.84 14.77
C GLY A 212 0.56 13.06 15.76
N ALA A 213 1.21 13.77 16.68
CA ALA A 213 2.07 13.15 17.69
C ALA A 213 1.28 12.46 18.81
N ASP A 214 0.04 12.92 19.05
CA ASP A 214 -0.70 12.60 20.28
C ASP A 214 -1.46 11.28 20.23
N LYS A 215 -1.74 10.75 19.03
CA LYS A 215 -2.64 9.61 18.87
C LYS A 215 -2.16 8.66 17.79
N THR A 216 -2.19 7.37 18.11
CA THR A 216 -1.96 6.29 17.16
C THR A 216 -3.10 5.26 17.21
N GLU A 217 -3.30 4.54 16.10
CA GLU A 217 -4.23 3.42 16.00
C GLU A 217 -3.59 2.26 15.22
N ASN A 218 -3.92 1.02 15.60
CA ASN A 218 -3.39 -0.19 14.96
C ASN A 218 -4.37 -0.72 13.93
N TYR A 219 -3.94 -0.76 12.67
CA TYR A 219 -4.71 -1.22 11.52
C TYR A 219 -4.03 -2.46 10.93
N LEU A 220 -4.72 -3.15 10.04
CA LEU A 220 -4.16 -4.30 9.33
C LEU A 220 -4.44 -4.17 7.83
N LEU A 221 -3.39 -4.28 7.01
CA LEU A 221 -3.55 -4.47 5.57
C LEU A 221 -3.67 -5.96 5.28
N VAL A 222 -4.77 -6.36 4.63
CA VAL A 222 -5.02 -7.72 4.18
C VAL A 222 -4.90 -7.75 2.67
N ARG A 223 -4.01 -8.56 2.15
CA ARG A 223 -3.73 -8.63 0.72
C ARG A 223 -4.95 -9.13 -0.06
N LEU A 224 -5.22 -8.49 -1.18
CA LEU A 224 -6.25 -8.88 -2.13
C LEU A 224 -5.63 -9.59 -3.33
N ASP A 225 -6.29 -10.64 -3.79
CA ASP A 225 -5.97 -11.28 -5.07
C ASP A 225 -6.40 -10.38 -6.23
N ALA A 226 -5.67 -10.48 -7.35
CA ALA A 226 -6.11 -9.82 -8.59
C ALA A 226 -7.47 -10.39 -9.02
N PRO A 227 -8.42 -9.56 -9.48
CA PRO A 227 -9.69 -10.06 -10.01
C PRO A 227 -9.46 -10.99 -11.20
N ASP A 228 -10.31 -12.01 -11.34
CA ASP A 228 -10.24 -12.94 -12.47
C ASP A 228 -10.51 -12.21 -13.79
N ASP A 229 -9.76 -12.59 -14.83
CA ASP A 229 -9.85 -12.08 -16.21
C ASP A 229 -11.06 -12.71 -16.96
N ASP A 230 -12.19 -12.93 -16.28
CA ASP A 230 -13.41 -13.48 -16.91
C ASP A 230 -14.10 -12.40 -17.76
N SER A 231 -13.49 -12.14 -18.92
CA SER A 231 -14.09 -11.53 -20.09
C SER A 231 -14.06 -12.50 -21.27
N GLU A 232 -14.50 -13.74 -21.06
CA GLU A 232 -14.96 -14.59 -22.16
C GLU A 232 -16.48 -14.50 -22.32
N ALA A 233 -16.88 -13.80 -23.39
CA ALA A 233 -18.02 -14.13 -24.23
C ALA A 233 -19.31 -14.60 -23.53
N THR A 234 -20.15 -13.64 -23.13
CA THR A 234 -21.57 -13.77 -23.48
C THR A 234 -21.71 -13.45 -24.97
N ALA A 235 -21.23 -14.37 -25.80
CA ALA A 235 -21.82 -14.52 -27.12
C ALA A 235 -23.26 -14.93 -26.85
N ASP A 236 -24.16 -13.96 -27.01
CA ASP A 236 -25.58 -14.20 -27.21
C ASP A 236 -25.72 -15.46 -28.05
N GLY A 237 -26.27 -16.51 -27.44
CA GLY A 237 -26.76 -17.66 -28.16
C GLY A 237 -27.98 -17.21 -28.95
N ASP A 238 -27.73 -16.54 -30.08
CA ASP A 238 -28.72 -16.23 -31.09
C ASP A 238 -29.16 -17.57 -31.68
N ASP A 239 -30.23 -18.11 -31.11
CA ASP A 239 -30.91 -19.33 -31.51
C ASP A 239 -31.38 -19.13 -32.97
N PRO A 240 -30.89 -19.91 -33.96
CA PRO A 240 -31.32 -19.71 -35.33
C PRO A 240 -32.82 -20.06 -35.45
N PRO A 241 -33.64 -19.26 -36.14
CA PRO A 241 -35.07 -19.50 -36.21
C PRO A 241 -35.37 -20.84 -36.90
N ALA A 242 -36.23 -21.63 -36.27
CA ALA A 242 -36.72 -22.90 -36.79
C ALA A 242 -37.38 -22.74 -38.18
N PRO A 243 -37.19 -23.68 -39.11
CA PRO A 243 -37.87 -23.63 -40.40
C PRO A 243 -39.37 -23.89 -40.24
N THR A 244 -40.19 -22.97 -40.71
CA THR A 244 -41.63 -23.15 -40.89
C THR A 244 -41.89 -24.20 -41.96
N ASN A 245 -42.76 -25.16 -41.66
CA ASN A 245 -43.37 -26.08 -42.62
C ASN A 245 -44.81 -25.66 -42.91
#